data_AF-A0A9D7A3B0-F1
#
_entry.id   AF-A0A9D7A3B0-F1
#
_cell.length_a   1.000
_cell.length_b   1.000
_cell.length_c   1.000
_cell.angle_alpha   90.00
_cell.angle_beta   90.00
_cell.angle_gamma   90.00
#
_symmetry.space_group_name_H-M   'P 1'
#
loop_
_entity.id
_entity.type
_entity.pdbx_description
1 polymer ?
#
loop_
_entity_poly.entity_id
_entity_poly.type
_entity_poly.pdbx_seq_one_letter_code
_entity_poly.pdbx_strand_id
1 'polypeptide(L)'
;MHESSLAAPALGLRARNALAAAALVWAASALYAVLPWNAAQMREWHQAAAISFSGRDFLVFAAAAYSLAVAAWLLREGDPRPGKSLRFFSVAAQVLRAPRATLAAGFAPANRVALLATLLKAFFGPLMVMSLMGFCMAAWKNGQNLADAFAGGFEPRLAFDRWGFWFLMQVILFVDVLIFTVGYLVETRRLDNEIRSVDPTWLGWTAALLCYPPFNTYTAMILGAQHTDFPHFANETLHLLLNGLLLALMAVYASASVALGLKASNLTHRGIVARGPYALVRHPAYTCKNMAWWIGSVPLVSLAFERGTLDGLLALASVAGWTALYVLRALTEEDHLRGVDAEYAAYASRVKHRFVPGLI
;
A
#
# COMPACT_ATOMS: atom_id res chain seq x y z
N MET A 1 -15.13 -49.11 3.36
CA MET A 1 -16.03 -48.33 4.24
C MET A 1 -15.24 -47.53 5.31
N HIS A 2 -14.16 -46.82 4.92
CA HIS A 2 -13.28 -46.11 5.88
C HIS A 2 -12.92 -44.67 5.48
N GLU A 3 -13.73 -44.01 4.65
CA GLU A 3 -13.48 -42.61 4.23
C GLU A 3 -14.39 -41.57 4.93
N SER A 4 -15.45 -41.97 5.65
CA SER A 4 -16.43 -40.99 6.15
C SER A 4 -16.05 -40.30 7.46
N SER A 5 -15.13 -40.83 8.28
CA SER A 5 -14.79 -40.21 9.58
C SER A 5 -13.70 -39.13 9.51
N LEU A 6 -12.93 -39.07 8.42
CA LEU A 6 -11.89 -38.05 8.20
C LEU A 6 -12.45 -36.75 7.58
N ALA A 7 -13.65 -36.79 6.98
CA ALA A 7 -14.26 -35.66 6.27
C ALA A 7 -14.94 -34.63 7.21
N ALA A 8 -15.56 -35.08 8.31
CA ALA A 8 -16.29 -34.19 9.24
C ALA A 8 -15.38 -33.22 10.03
N PRO A 9 -14.20 -33.65 10.56
CA PRO A 9 -13.26 -32.74 11.20
C PRO A 9 -12.71 -31.66 10.25
N ALA A 10 -12.54 -32.02 8.98
CA ALA A 10 -12.07 -31.11 7.94
C ALA A 10 -13.13 -30.05 7.60
N LEU A 11 -14.41 -30.41 7.51
CA LEU A 11 -15.50 -29.46 7.23
C LEU A 11 -15.65 -28.42 8.35
N GLY A 12 -15.59 -28.86 9.62
CA GLY A 12 -15.67 -27.95 10.78
C GLY A 12 -14.53 -26.93 10.81
N LEU A 13 -13.30 -27.36 10.49
CA LEU A 13 -12.16 -26.46 10.40
C LEU A 13 -12.30 -25.45 9.24
N ARG A 14 -12.73 -25.91 8.06
CA ARG A 14 -12.98 -25.03 6.90
C ARG A 14 -14.02 -23.94 7.22
N ALA A 15 -15.13 -24.33 7.84
CA ALA A 15 -16.17 -23.40 8.26
C ALA A 15 -15.64 -22.37 9.26
N ARG A 16 -14.86 -22.80 10.27
CA ARG A 16 -14.22 -21.90 11.25
C ARG A 16 -13.24 -20.93 10.60
N ASN A 17 -12.44 -21.39 9.64
CA ASN A 17 -11.55 -20.51 8.87
C ASN A 17 -12.34 -19.47 8.07
N ALA A 18 -13.41 -19.87 7.38
CA ALA A 18 -14.24 -18.98 6.58
C ALA A 18 -14.92 -17.92 7.45
N LEU A 19 -15.52 -18.33 8.58
CA LEU A 19 -16.15 -17.41 9.53
C LEU A 19 -15.13 -16.45 10.15
N ALA A 20 -13.95 -16.93 10.53
CA ALA A 20 -12.89 -16.07 11.06
C ALA A 20 -12.39 -15.05 10.03
N ALA A 21 -12.21 -15.46 8.77
CA ALA A 21 -11.80 -14.56 7.70
C ALA A 21 -12.88 -13.49 7.44
N ALA A 22 -14.14 -13.90 7.30
CA ALA A 22 -15.26 -12.98 7.09
C ALA A 22 -15.42 -11.99 8.26
N ALA A 23 -15.35 -12.48 9.51
CA ALA A 23 -15.45 -11.63 10.69
C ALA A 23 -14.38 -10.53 10.71
N LEU A 24 -13.13 -10.84 10.33
CA LEU A 24 -12.06 -9.84 10.24
C LEU A 24 -12.25 -8.86 9.10
N VAL A 25 -12.69 -9.32 7.92
CA VAL A 25 -12.97 -8.45 6.78
C VAL A 25 -14.05 -7.44 7.13
N TRP A 26 -15.16 -7.91 7.71
CA TRP A 26 -16.27 -7.05 8.12
C TRP A 26 -15.89 -6.12 9.28
N ALA A 27 -15.16 -6.60 10.28
CA ALA A 27 -14.71 -5.75 11.38
C ALA A 27 -13.75 -4.65 10.89
N ALA A 28 -12.78 -4.99 10.04
CA ALA A 28 -11.84 -4.03 9.47
C ALA A 28 -12.55 -3.01 8.57
N SER A 29 -13.47 -3.45 7.72
CA SER A 29 -14.23 -2.58 6.82
C SER A 29 -15.19 -1.67 7.59
N ALA A 30 -15.87 -2.19 8.62
CA ALA A 30 -16.73 -1.40 9.49
C ALA A 30 -15.92 -0.33 10.23
N LEU A 31 -14.78 -0.71 10.84
CA LEU A 31 -13.88 0.24 11.49
C LEU A 31 -13.41 1.32 10.50
N TYR A 32 -12.96 0.93 9.30
CA TYR A 32 -12.55 1.86 8.26
C TYR A 32 -13.68 2.84 7.88
N ALA A 33 -14.92 2.36 7.77
CA ALA A 33 -16.08 3.15 7.36
C ALA A 33 -16.55 4.16 8.42
N VAL A 34 -16.33 3.89 9.71
CA VAL A 34 -16.79 4.76 10.81
C VAL A 34 -15.72 5.75 11.27
N LEU A 35 -14.45 5.52 10.91
CA LEU A 35 -13.37 6.43 11.25
C LEU A 35 -13.61 7.82 10.62
N PRO A 36 -13.59 8.92 11.41
CA PRO A 36 -13.92 10.26 10.92
C PRO A 36 -13.08 10.71 9.71
N TRP A 37 -11.82 10.28 9.67
CA TRP A 37 -10.86 10.55 8.58
C TRP A 37 -11.36 10.09 7.21
N ASN A 38 -12.14 9.00 7.17
CA ASN A 38 -12.65 8.41 5.94
C ASN A 38 -14.07 8.89 5.61
N ALA A 39 -14.68 9.74 6.45
CA ALA A 39 -16.07 10.13 6.29
C ALA A 39 -16.36 10.85 4.96
N ALA A 40 -15.40 11.64 4.45
CA ALA A 40 -15.49 12.25 3.13
C ALA A 40 -15.49 11.17 2.03
N GLN A 41 -14.50 10.29 2.03
CA GLN A 41 -14.39 9.18 1.07
C GLN A 41 -15.63 8.25 1.10
N MET A 42 -16.23 8.02 2.29
CA MET A 42 -17.43 7.19 2.41
C MET A 42 -18.68 7.84 1.81
N ARG A 43 -18.76 9.19 1.82
CA ARG A 43 -19.90 9.95 1.28
C ARG A 43 -19.72 10.37 -0.17
N GLU A 44 -18.49 10.28 -0.68
CA GLU A 44 -18.18 10.63 -2.06
C GLU A 44 -19.00 9.77 -3.02
N TRP A 45 -19.65 10.44 -3.96
CA TRP A 45 -20.47 9.81 -4.99
C TRP A 45 -19.65 9.65 -6.26
N HIS A 46 -19.66 8.44 -6.79
CA HIS A 46 -18.98 8.07 -8.01
C HIS A 46 -20.01 7.69 -9.08
N GLN A 47 -19.73 8.10 -10.31
CA GLN A 47 -20.52 7.74 -11.48
C GLN A 47 -19.58 7.32 -12.61
N ALA A 48 -19.82 6.13 -13.16
CA ALA A 48 -19.14 5.63 -14.35
C ALA A 48 -20.19 4.98 -15.25
N ALA A 49 -20.38 5.56 -16.44
CA ALA A 49 -21.44 5.19 -17.36
C ALA A 49 -22.82 5.17 -16.67
N ALA A 50 -23.52 4.04 -16.68
CA ALA A 50 -24.85 3.86 -16.09
C ALA A 50 -24.82 3.43 -14.60
N ILE A 51 -23.64 3.29 -14.00
CA ILE A 51 -23.48 2.81 -12.62
C ILE A 51 -23.12 3.99 -11.73
N SER A 52 -23.81 4.10 -10.60
CA SER A 52 -23.53 5.09 -9.57
C SER A 52 -23.52 4.44 -8.18
N PHE A 53 -22.59 4.85 -7.33
CA PHE A 53 -22.43 4.31 -5.99
C PHE A 53 -21.70 5.31 -5.09
N SER A 54 -21.94 5.23 -3.78
CA SER A 54 -21.10 5.92 -2.80
C SER A 54 -19.87 5.09 -2.44
N GLY A 55 -18.82 5.73 -1.90
CA GLY A 55 -17.67 5.00 -1.37
C GLY A 55 -18.05 3.96 -0.30
N ARG A 56 -19.11 4.22 0.49
CA ARG A 56 -19.65 3.24 1.43
C ARG A 56 -20.25 2.02 0.73
N ASP A 57 -21.05 2.23 -0.32
CA ASP A 57 -21.67 1.14 -1.08
C ASP A 57 -20.60 0.24 -1.69
N PHE A 58 -19.54 0.85 -2.24
CA PHE A 58 -18.40 0.12 -2.79
C PHE A 58 -17.69 -0.72 -1.72
N LEU A 59 -17.39 -0.14 -0.55
CA LEU A 59 -16.70 -0.86 0.52
C LEU A 59 -17.51 -2.07 1.00
N VAL A 60 -18.82 -1.89 1.20
CA VAL A 60 -19.73 -2.98 1.60
C VAL A 60 -19.78 -4.07 0.53
N PHE A 61 -19.92 -3.68 -0.74
CA PHE A 61 -19.91 -4.62 -1.86
C PHE A 61 -18.59 -5.39 -1.94
N ALA A 62 -17.45 -4.70 -1.86
CA ALA A 62 -16.13 -5.32 -1.92
C ALA A 62 -15.90 -6.27 -0.74
N ALA A 63 -16.29 -5.90 0.48
CA ALA A 63 -16.20 -6.76 1.67
C ALA A 63 -17.06 -8.02 1.53
N ALA A 64 -18.29 -7.89 1.01
CA ALA A 64 -19.18 -9.01 0.75
C ALA A 64 -18.62 -9.95 -0.33
N ALA A 65 -18.27 -9.40 -1.49
CA ALA A 65 -17.72 -10.15 -2.62
C ALA A 65 -16.44 -10.90 -2.23
N TYR A 66 -15.52 -10.23 -1.54
CA TYR A 66 -14.28 -10.84 -1.07
C TYR A 66 -14.53 -11.93 -0.02
N SER A 67 -15.42 -11.69 0.95
CA SER A 67 -15.78 -12.71 1.96
C SER A 67 -16.37 -13.96 1.32
N LEU A 68 -17.25 -13.81 0.31
CA LEU A 68 -17.82 -14.93 -0.44
C LEU A 68 -16.76 -15.69 -1.23
N ALA A 69 -15.86 -14.98 -1.92
CA ALA A 69 -14.76 -15.60 -2.67
C ALA A 69 -13.82 -16.40 -1.76
N VAL A 70 -13.41 -15.82 -0.63
CA VAL A 70 -12.55 -16.48 0.35
C VAL A 70 -13.25 -17.67 0.99
N ALA A 71 -14.53 -17.55 1.36
CA ALA A 71 -15.31 -18.66 1.89
C ALA A 71 -15.41 -19.81 0.87
N ALA A 72 -15.73 -19.51 -0.39
CA ALA A 72 -15.80 -20.51 -1.45
C ALA A 72 -14.46 -21.23 -1.66
N TRP A 73 -13.34 -20.50 -1.57
CA TRP A 73 -11.99 -21.07 -1.66
C TRP A 73 -11.67 -21.97 -0.46
N LEU A 74 -11.86 -21.48 0.76
CA LEU A 74 -11.57 -22.21 2.01
C LEU A 74 -12.40 -23.49 2.15
N LEU A 75 -13.68 -23.46 1.72
CA LEU A 75 -14.56 -24.63 1.75
C LEU A 75 -14.10 -25.74 0.78
N ARG A 76 -13.30 -25.39 -0.24
CA ARG A 76 -12.76 -26.32 -1.26
C ARG A 76 -11.28 -26.66 -1.04
N GLU A 77 -10.63 -26.14 0.00
CA GLU A 77 -9.20 -26.37 0.25
C GLU A 77 -8.93 -27.84 0.61
N GLY A 78 -8.07 -28.51 -0.16
CA GLY A 78 -7.79 -29.94 -0.01
C GLY A 78 -7.15 -30.32 1.34
N ASP A 79 -6.23 -29.49 1.84
CA ASP A 79 -5.50 -29.68 3.10
C ASP A 79 -5.78 -28.52 4.07
N PRO A 80 -6.97 -28.48 4.72
CA PRO A 80 -7.35 -27.36 5.57
C PRO A 80 -6.49 -27.33 6.83
N ARG A 81 -5.85 -26.19 7.10
CA ARG A 81 -5.11 -25.92 8.35
C ARG A 81 -5.67 -24.70 9.06
N PRO A 82 -5.44 -24.52 10.38
CA PRO A 82 -5.86 -23.29 11.06
C PRO A 82 -5.22 -22.06 10.42
N GLY A 83 -6.04 -21.23 9.78
CA GLY A 83 -5.63 -20.02 9.10
C GLY A 83 -5.19 -18.92 10.05
N LYS A 84 -4.51 -17.89 9.53
CA LYS A 84 -4.03 -16.75 10.34
C LYS A 84 -5.18 -16.04 11.07
N SER A 85 -6.32 -15.84 10.39
CA SER A 85 -7.55 -15.29 10.96
C SER A 85 -8.10 -16.10 12.14
N LEU A 86 -8.13 -17.43 12.02
CA LEU A 86 -8.62 -18.30 13.09
C LEU A 86 -7.65 -18.31 14.29
N ARG A 87 -6.34 -18.30 14.02
CA ARG A 87 -5.29 -18.18 15.05
C ARG A 87 -5.39 -16.83 15.77
N PHE A 88 -5.63 -15.74 15.05
CA PHE A 88 -5.83 -14.41 15.63
C PHE A 88 -6.93 -14.42 16.70
N PHE A 89 -8.14 -14.90 16.36
CA PHE A 89 -9.23 -14.97 17.34
C PHE A 89 -8.94 -15.93 18.49
N SER A 90 -8.24 -17.04 18.21
CA SER A 90 -7.85 -17.99 19.25
C SER A 90 -6.91 -17.35 20.27
N VAL A 91 -5.92 -16.58 19.81
CA VAL A 91 -4.99 -15.86 20.68
C VAL A 91 -5.68 -14.70 21.40
N ALA A 92 -6.53 -13.93 20.71
CA ALA A 92 -7.32 -12.87 21.33
C ALA A 92 -8.19 -13.42 22.48
N ALA A 93 -8.86 -14.55 22.27
CA ALA A 93 -9.66 -15.22 23.30
C ALA A 93 -8.80 -15.70 24.49
N GLN A 94 -7.57 -16.18 24.25
CA GLN A 94 -6.65 -16.55 25.33
C GLN A 94 -6.24 -15.34 26.15
N VAL A 95 -5.85 -14.24 25.51
CA VAL A 95 -5.49 -12.99 26.18
C VAL A 95 -6.66 -12.43 26.98
N LEU A 96 -7.89 -12.46 26.44
CA LEU A 96 -9.08 -12.00 27.17
C LEU A 96 -9.39 -12.84 28.41
N ARG A 97 -9.13 -14.15 28.37
CA ARG A 97 -9.38 -15.06 29.50
C ARG A 97 -8.29 -14.97 30.58
N ALA A 98 -7.03 -14.78 30.19
CA ALA A 98 -5.89 -14.83 31.10
C ALA A 98 -4.76 -13.87 30.68
N PRO A 99 -4.96 -12.54 30.73
CA PRO A 99 -4.08 -11.56 30.09
C PRO A 99 -2.65 -11.61 30.62
N ARG A 100 -2.47 -11.62 31.96
CA ARG A 100 -1.13 -11.64 32.58
C ARG A 100 -0.38 -12.93 32.25
N ALA A 101 -1.05 -14.08 32.33
CA ALA A 101 -0.44 -15.37 32.08
C ALA A 101 -0.05 -15.55 30.61
N THR A 102 -0.95 -15.18 29.69
CA THR A 102 -0.69 -15.30 28.24
C THR A 102 0.42 -14.35 27.78
N LEU A 103 0.45 -13.11 28.28
CA LEU A 103 1.52 -12.17 27.93
C LEU A 103 2.88 -12.59 28.51
N ALA A 104 2.91 -13.11 29.73
CA ALA A 104 4.15 -13.59 30.35
C ALA A 104 4.72 -14.84 29.65
N ALA A 105 3.85 -15.75 29.19
CA ALA A 105 4.26 -16.93 28.44
C ALA A 105 4.76 -16.61 27.01
N GLY A 106 4.40 -15.44 26.49
CA GLY A 106 4.68 -15.06 25.11
C GLY A 106 3.86 -15.85 24.08
N PHE A 107 4.15 -15.61 22.81
CA PHE A 107 3.43 -16.22 21.69
C PHE A 107 4.35 -17.12 20.87
N ALA A 108 3.87 -18.32 20.53
CA ALA A 108 4.52 -19.17 19.54
C ALA A 108 4.73 -18.41 18.21
N PRO A 109 5.80 -18.68 17.44
CA PRO A 109 6.12 -17.93 16.22
C PRO A 109 4.96 -17.81 15.24
N ALA A 110 4.26 -18.92 14.97
CA ALA A 110 3.09 -18.93 14.08
C ALA A 110 1.92 -18.05 14.58
N ASN A 111 1.76 -17.94 15.90
CA ASN A 111 0.74 -17.08 16.51
C ASN A 111 1.15 -15.61 16.43
N ARG A 112 2.43 -15.29 16.64
CA ARG A 112 2.95 -13.92 16.45
C ARG A 112 2.77 -13.46 15.00
N VAL A 113 3.12 -14.30 14.02
CA VAL A 113 2.89 -13.99 12.60
C VAL A 113 1.40 -13.82 12.32
N ALA A 114 0.54 -14.70 12.84
CA ALA A 114 -0.91 -14.58 12.65
C ALA A 114 -1.47 -13.27 13.23
N LEU A 115 -1.01 -12.85 14.42
CA LEU A 115 -1.41 -11.59 15.03
C LEU A 115 -0.99 -10.39 14.17
N LEU A 116 0.30 -10.27 13.90
CA LEU A 116 0.86 -9.11 13.17
C LEU A 116 0.33 -9.04 11.74
N ALA A 117 0.28 -10.16 11.03
CA ALA A 117 -0.25 -10.21 9.66
C ALA A 117 -1.74 -9.86 9.61
N THR A 118 -2.52 -10.26 10.62
CA THR A 118 -3.94 -9.90 10.69
C THR A 118 -4.13 -8.41 10.96
N LEU A 119 -3.39 -7.82 11.90
CA LEU A 119 -3.43 -6.38 12.16
C LEU A 119 -3.02 -5.58 10.93
N LEU A 120 -1.94 -6.02 10.28
CA LEU A 120 -1.45 -5.45 9.03
C LEU A 120 -2.52 -5.45 7.93
N LYS A 121 -3.14 -6.61 7.68
CA LYS A 121 -4.21 -6.73 6.67
C LYS A 121 -5.49 -6.00 7.06
N ALA A 122 -5.82 -5.92 8.35
CA ALA A 122 -6.97 -5.17 8.83
C ALA A 122 -6.81 -3.66 8.60
N PHE A 123 -5.58 -3.14 8.73
CA PHE A 123 -5.27 -1.75 8.43
C PHE A 123 -5.20 -1.49 6.91
N PHE A 124 -4.36 -2.24 6.19
CA PHE A 124 -4.09 -1.98 4.78
C PHE A 124 -5.15 -2.50 3.83
N GLY A 125 -5.91 -3.55 4.17
CA GLY A 125 -6.89 -4.17 3.28
C GLY A 125 -7.95 -3.18 2.80
N PRO A 126 -8.77 -2.59 3.70
CA PRO A 126 -9.76 -1.58 3.34
C PRO A 126 -9.13 -0.35 2.68
N LEU A 127 -7.99 0.12 3.19
CA LEU A 127 -7.25 1.26 2.63
C LEU A 127 -6.89 1.04 1.16
N MET A 128 -6.33 -0.13 0.82
CA MET A 128 -5.91 -0.46 -0.54
C MET A 128 -7.12 -0.60 -1.47
N VAL A 129 -8.18 -1.28 -1.02
CA VAL A 129 -9.42 -1.45 -1.80
C VAL A 129 -10.07 -0.09 -2.13
N MET A 130 -10.17 0.80 -1.14
CA MET A 130 -10.73 2.13 -1.33
C MET A 130 -9.84 3.04 -2.18
N SER A 131 -8.52 2.95 -2.01
CA SER A 131 -7.56 3.70 -2.84
C SER A 131 -7.60 3.22 -4.29
N LEU A 132 -7.70 1.91 -4.52
CA LEU A 132 -7.81 1.31 -5.85
C LEU A 132 -9.05 1.83 -6.59
N MET A 133 -10.20 1.88 -5.90
CA MET A 133 -11.42 2.48 -6.42
C MET A 133 -11.21 3.95 -6.76
N GLY A 134 -10.64 4.74 -5.84
CA GLY A 134 -10.38 6.17 -6.04
C GLY A 134 -9.53 6.44 -7.27
N PHE A 135 -8.41 5.73 -7.43
CA PHE A 135 -7.53 5.87 -8.58
C PHE A 135 -8.19 5.41 -9.89
N CYS A 136 -8.97 4.33 -9.85
CA CYS A 136 -9.74 3.88 -11.02
C CYS A 136 -10.76 4.94 -11.47
N MET A 137 -11.55 5.48 -10.54
CA MET A 137 -12.57 6.48 -10.83
C MET A 137 -11.94 7.81 -11.29
N ALA A 138 -10.82 8.21 -10.70
CA ALA A 138 -10.11 9.42 -11.10
C ALA A 138 -9.45 9.25 -12.49
N ALA A 139 -8.89 8.08 -12.80
CA ALA A 139 -8.40 7.77 -14.15
C ALA A 139 -9.54 7.78 -15.17
N TRP A 140 -10.68 7.16 -14.84
CA TRP A 140 -11.87 7.16 -15.69
C TRP A 140 -12.33 8.58 -16.03
N LYS A 141 -12.52 9.43 -15.01
CA LYS A 141 -12.96 10.82 -15.18
C LYS A 141 -12.00 11.65 -16.02
N ASN A 142 -10.69 11.57 -15.75
CA ASN A 142 -9.70 12.30 -16.53
C ASN A 142 -9.59 11.77 -17.98
N GLY A 143 -9.76 10.46 -18.18
CA GLY A 143 -9.80 9.85 -19.51
C GLY A 143 -11.00 10.32 -20.35
N GLN A 144 -12.18 10.41 -19.72
CA GLN A 144 -13.37 10.97 -20.38
C GLN A 144 -13.16 12.44 -20.78
N ASN A 145 -12.67 13.27 -19.86
CA ASN A 145 -12.39 14.67 -20.15
C ASN A 145 -11.35 14.85 -21.28
N LEU A 146 -10.35 13.97 -21.35
CA LEU A 146 -9.41 13.96 -22.47
C LEU A 146 -10.11 13.64 -23.80
N ALA A 147 -10.94 12.60 -23.83
CA ALA A 147 -11.69 12.22 -25.03
C ALA A 147 -12.59 13.37 -25.52
N ASP A 148 -13.29 14.04 -24.60
CA ASP A 148 -14.13 15.20 -24.90
C ASP A 148 -13.29 16.37 -25.44
N ALA A 149 -12.12 16.64 -24.85
CA ALA A 149 -11.21 17.68 -25.32
C ALA A 149 -10.65 17.39 -26.72
N PHE A 150 -10.36 16.12 -27.03
CA PHE A 150 -9.96 15.72 -28.38
C PHE A 150 -11.06 15.98 -29.41
N ALA A 151 -12.33 15.81 -29.05
CA ALA A 151 -13.46 16.05 -29.93
C ALA A 151 -13.80 17.54 -30.12
N GLY A 152 -13.52 18.39 -29.12
CA GLY A 152 -13.97 19.79 -29.06
C GLY A 152 -12.97 20.87 -29.47
N GLY A 153 -11.78 20.50 -29.99
CA GLY A 153 -10.68 21.42 -30.27
C GLY A 153 -9.48 21.11 -29.37
N PHE A 154 -8.60 20.23 -29.85
CA PHE A 154 -7.49 19.72 -29.06
C PHE A 154 -6.34 20.72 -28.96
N GLU A 155 -6.18 21.32 -27.79
CA GLU A 155 -4.98 22.09 -27.41
C GLU A 155 -4.05 21.21 -26.56
N PRO A 156 -2.96 20.66 -27.12
CA PRO A 156 -2.18 19.61 -26.48
C PRO A 156 -1.66 19.99 -25.09
N ARG A 157 -1.19 21.22 -24.94
CA ARG A 157 -0.65 21.74 -23.70
C ARG A 157 -1.70 21.84 -22.60
N LEU A 158 -2.82 22.47 -22.92
CA LEU A 158 -3.93 22.64 -21.98
C LEU A 158 -4.54 21.29 -21.60
N ALA A 159 -4.65 20.37 -22.56
CA ALA A 159 -5.14 19.02 -22.34
C ALA A 159 -4.21 18.23 -21.42
N PHE A 160 -2.89 18.35 -21.60
CA PHE A 160 -1.89 17.73 -20.70
C PHE A 160 -2.04 18.25 -19.27
N ASP A 161 -2.01 19.56 -19.05
CA ASP A 161 -2.03 20.15 -17.70
C ASP A 161 -3.35 19.86 -16.96
N ARG A 162 -4.48 19.92 -17.67
CA ARG A 162 -5.80 19.76 -17.03
C ARG A 162 -6.17 18.30 -16.78
N TRP A 163 -5.84 17.40 -17.70
CA TRP A 163 -6.36 16.03 -17.66
C TRP A 163 -5.30 14.97 -17.98
N GLY A 164 -4.38 15.23 -18.90
CA GLY A 164 -3.37 14.27 -19.37
C GLY A 164 -2.42 13.82 -18.27
N PHE A 165 -1.81 14.76 -17.57
CA PHE A 165 -0.94 14.49 -16.43
C PHE A 165 -1.67 13.68 -15.36
N TRP A 166 -2.86 14.14 -14.98
CA TRP A 166 -3.66 13.47 -13.95
C TRP A 166 -4.09 12.08 -14.38
N PHE A 167 -4.58 11.90 -15.61
CA PHE A 167 -4.91 10.59 -16.15
C PHE A 167 -3.74 9.60 -16.02
N LEU A 168 -2.55 9.99 -16.49
CA LEU A 168 -1.36 9.15 -16.42
C LEU A 168 -0.96 8.87 -14.98
N MET A 169 -0.96 9.87 -14.11
CA MET A 169 -0.65 9.70 -12.68
C MET A 169 -1.63 8.72 -12.01
N GLN A 170 -2.94 8.87 -12.25
CA GLN A 170 -3.95 7.99 -11.66
C GLN A 170 -3.83 6.56 -12.17
N VAL A 171 -3.50 6.35 -13.46
CA VAL A 171 -3.22 5.02 -14.01
C VAL A 171 -1.98 4.40 -13.36
N ILE A 172 -0.90 5.17 -13.19
CA ILE A 172 0.32 4.70 -12.52
C ILE A 172 0.03 4.27 -11.08
N LEU A 173 -0.68 5.10 -10.30
CA LEU A 173 -1.04 4.79 -8.92
C LEU A 173 -2.06 3.64 -8.82
N PHE A 174 -2.98 3.54 -9.78
CA PHE A 174 -3.87 2.39 -9.90
C PHE A 174 -3.09 1.09 -10.06
N VAL A 175 -2.07 1.05 -10.94
CA VAL A 175 -1.24 -0.15 -11.14
C VAL A 175 -0.50 -0.51 -9.86
N ASP A 176 0.13 0.46 -9.19
CA ASP A 176 0.82 0.25 -7.90
C ASP A 176 -0.12 -0.36 -6.86
N VAL A 177 -1.23 0.32 -6.60
CA VAL A 177 -2.18 -0.08 -5.57
C VAL A 177 -2.92 -1.36 -5.93
N LEU A 178 -3.14 -1.67 -7.21
CA LEU A 178 -3.70 -2.95 -7.63
C LEU A 178 -2.82 -4.11 -7.18
N ILE A 179 -1.51 -4.00 -7.42
CA ILE A 179 -0.56 -5.06 -7.03
C ILE A 179 -0.52 -5.22 -5.51
N PHE A 180 -0.46 -4.12 -4.75
CA PHE A 180 -0.54 -4.18 -3.29
C PHE A 180 -1.88 -4.73 -2.79
N THR A 181 -3.01 -4.33 -3.39
CA THR A 181 -4.34 -4.85 -3.05
C THR A 181 -4.37 -6.37 -3.19
N VAL A 182 -3.90 -6.90 -4.33
CA VAL A 182 -3.79 -8.34 -4.53
C VAL A 182 -2.83 -8.98 -3.53
N GLY A 183 -1.67 -8.38 -3.25
CA GLY A 183 -0.71 -8.90 -2.27
C GLY A 183 -1.24 -8.96 -0.84
N TYR A 184 -2.13 -8.04 -0.44
CA TYR A 184 -2.80 -8.08 0.86
C TYR A 184 -3.93 -9.11 0.91
N LEU A 185 -4.74 -9.17 -0.13
CA LEU A 185 -5.97 -9.99 -0.17
C LEU A 185 -5.69 -11.45 -0.54
N VAL A 186 -4.73 -11.73 -1.42
CA VAL A 186 -4.45 -13.08 -1.88
C VAL A 186 -3.22 -13.64 -1.16
N GLU A 187 -3.41 -14.74 -0.44
CA GLU A 187 -2.32 -15.44 0.22
C GLU A 187 -2.57 -16.95 0.17
N THR A 188 -1.70 -17.69 -0.53
CA THR A 188 -1.82 -19.14 -0.67
C THR A 188 -0.46 -19.79 -0.93
N ARG A 189 -0.29 -21.02 -0.43
CA ARG A 189 0.96 -21.79 -0.59
C ARG A 189 1.28 -22.07 -2.06
N ARG A 190 0.23 -22.28 -2.88
CA ARG A 190 0.36 -22.63 -4.30
C ARG A 190 1.03 -21.54 -5.14
N LEU A 191 1.00 -20.30 -4.65
CA LEU A 191 1.57 -19.14 -5.33
C LEU A 191 2.89 -18.67 -4.70
N ASP A 192 3.43 -19.42 -3.73
CA ASP A 192 4.63 -19.06 -2.95
C ASP A 192 4.60 -17.59 -2.46
N ASN A 193 3.44 -17.15 -1.95
CA ASN A 193 3.24 -15.76 -1.53
C ASN A 193 2.79 -15.62 -0.07
N GLU A 194 2.98 -16.68 0.73
CA GLU A 194 2.70 -16.68 2.16
C GLU A 194 3.56 -15.67 2.91
N ILE A 195 2.94 -15.01 3.89
CA ILE A 195 3.66 -14.18 4.88
C ILE A 195 4.46 -15.10 5.78
N ARG A 196 5.79 -15.08 5.61
CA ARG A 196 6.78 -15.85 6.38
C ARG A 196 7.08 -15.16 7.71
N SER A 197 7.24 -13.84 7.69
CA SER A 197 7.35 -13.00 8.89
C SER A 197 6.74 -11.61 8.65
N VAL A 198 6.50 -10.90 9.74
CA VAL A 198 6.12 -9.49 9.76
C VAL A 198 7.09 -8.79 10.71
N ASP A 199 7.51 -7.58 10.36
CA ASP A 199 8.43 -6.78 11.15
C ASP A 199 7.93 -6.70 12.61
N PRO A 200 8.70 -7.17 13.59
CA PRO A 200 8.28 -7.18 14.98
C PRO A 200 8.57 -5.86 15.71
N THR A 201 9.22 -4.89 15.06
CA THR A 201 9.75 -3.68 15.70
C THR A 201 8.78 -2.51 15.68
N TRP A 202 8.70 -1.76 16.78
CA TRP A 202 7.93 -0.51 16.82
C TRP A 202 8.44 0.53 15.84
N LEU A 203 9.75 0.56 15.57
CA LEU A 203 10.35 1.50 14.65
C LEU A 203 9.89 1.24 13.21
N GLY A 204 9.93 -0.01 12.75
CA GLY A 204 9.44 -0.38 11.42
C GLY A 204 7.96 -0.05 11.23
N TRP A 205 7.12 -0.43 12.20
CA TRP A 205 5.70 -0.09 12.17
C TRP A 205 5.44 1.42 12.17
N THR A 206 6.11 2.18 13.05
CA THR A 206 5.95 3.63 13.12
C THR A 206 6.40 4.30 11.83
N ALA A 207 7.59 3.95 11.32
CA ALA A 207 8.10 4.49 10.06
C ALA A 207 7.15 4.19 8.90
N ALA A 208 6.57 2.99 8.86
CA ALA A 208 5.59 2.63 7.84
C ALA A 208 4.28 3.42 7.99
N LEU A 209 3.69 3.43 9.18
CA LEU A 209 2.37 4.04 9.44
C LEU A 209 2.38 5.55 9.20
N LEU A 210 3.44 6.28 9.58
CA LEU A 210 3.58 7.72 9.32
C LEU A 210 3.49 8.10 7.84
N CYS A 211 3.66 7.15 6.91
CA CYS A 211 3.48 7.38 5.48
C CYS A 211 2.06 7.14 4.95
N TYR A 212 1.13 6.68 5.79
CA TYR A 212 -0.23 6.30 5.38
C TYR A 212 -1.31 7.05 6.17
N PRO A 213 -2.49 7.31 5.55
CA PRO A 213 -3.64 7.85 6.26
C PRO A 213 -4.10 6.97 7.43
N PRO A 214 -4.57 7.56 8.54
CA PRO A 214 -4.64 8.99 8.82
C PRO A 214 -3.33 9.60 9.36
N PHE A 215 -2.30 8.78 9.62
CA PHE A 215 -1.08 9.20 10.31
C PHE A 215 -0.25 10.20 9.49
N ASN A 216 -0.22 10.04 8.16
CA ASN A 216 0.47 10.96 7.26
C ASN A 216 -0.05 12.41 7.35
N THR A 217 -1.31 12.62 7.74
CA THR A 217 -1.85 13.96 8.01
C THR A 217 -1.11 14.62 9.17
N TYR A 218 -0.86 13.89 10.25
CA TYR A 218 -0.10 14.40 11.38
C TYR A 218 1.38 14.58 11.03
N THR A 219 1.94 13.67 10.23
CA THR A 219 3.28 13.83 9.69
C THR A 219 3.38 15.12 8.86
N ALA A 220 2.38 15.43 8.03
CA ALA A 220 2.31 16.69 7.27
C ALA A 220 2.12 17.92 8.16
N MET A 221 1.41 17.81 9.29
CA MET A 221 1.30 18.92 10.26
C MET A 221 2.65 19.25 10.92
N ILE A 222 3.52 18.26 11.12
CA ILE A 222 4.83 18.44 11.76
C ILE A 222 5.89 18.83 10.73
N LEU A 223 5.97 18.09 9.62
CA LEU A 223 7.00 18.29 8.61
C LEU A 223 6.65 19.40 7.62
N GLY A 224 5.37 19.71 7.41
CA GLY A 224 4.90 20.55 6.32
C GLY A 224 4.62 19.79 5.02
N ALA A 225 4.29 20.53 3.98
CA ALA A 225 3.96 19.99 2.66
C ALA A 225 5.20 19.53 1.89
N GLN A 226 5.14 18.32 1.35
CA GLN A 226 6.25 17.68 0.62
C GLN A 226 6.32 17.99 -0.89
N HIS A 227 5.24 18.48 -1.50
CA HIS A 227 5.18 18.92 -2.91
C HIS A 227 3.95 19.79 -3.17
N THR A 228 3.91 20.42 -4.34
CA THR A 228 2.66 20.94 -4.93
C THR A 228 1.89 19.84 -5.65
N ASP A 229 0.55 19.86 -5.59
CA ASP A 229 -0.31 18.84 -6.23
C ASP A 229 -0.04 18.74 -7.75
N PHE A 230 0.14 19.87 -8.42
CA PHE A 230 0.61 19.94 -9.80
C PHE A 230 1.70 21.02 -9.93
N PRO A 231 2.98 20.65 -10.14
CA PRO A 231 4.06 21.61 -10.15
C PRO A 231 4.05 22.43 -11.45
N HIS A 232 3.92 23.74 -11.28
CA HIS A 232 3.95 24.71 -12.36
C HIS A 232 5.34 25.32 -12.51
N PHE A 233 5.81 25.45 -13.76
CA PHE A 233 7.12 26.00 -14.10
C PHE A 233 6.92 27.03 -15.20
N ALA A 234 7.55 28.20 -15.06
CA ALA A 234 7.30 29.33 -15.95
C ALA A 234 7.74 29.07 -17.40
N ASN A 235 8.85 28.34 -17.59
CA ASN A 235 9.31 27.96 -18.91
C ASN A 235 8.55 26.70 -19.39
N GLU A 236 7.92 26.78 -20.55
CA GLU A 236 7.08 25.70 -21.08
C GLU A 236 7.84 24.40 -21.30
N THR A 237 9.03 24.46 -21.93
CA THR A 237 9.90 23.31 -22.16
C THR A 237 10.29 22.66 -20.84
N LEU A 238 10.72 23.46 -19.86
CA LEU A 238 11.06 22.97 -18.53
C LEU A 238 9.86 22.32 -17.84
N HIS A 239 8.67 22.93 -17.97
CA HIS A 239 7.45 22.38 -17.41
C HIS A 239 7.13 20.99 -17.95
N LEU A 240 7.15 20.83 -19.27
CA LEU A 240 6.86 19.54 -19.91
C LEU A 240 7.95 18.50 -19.58
N LEU A 241 9.22 18.90 -19.59
CA LEU A 241 10.32 18.00 -19.26
C LEU A 241 10.27 17.52 -17.81
N LEU A 242 10.05 18.43 -16.84
CA LEU A 242 10.03 18.08 -15.42
C LEU A 242 8.77 17.29 -15.05
N ASN A 243 7.59 17.65 -15.55
CA ASN A 243 6.38 16.87 -15.32
C ASN A 243 6.42 15.51 -16.04
N GLY A 244 7.01 15.45 -17.25
CA GLY A 244 7.26 14.19 -17.95
C GLY A 244 8.24 13.29 -17.20
N LEU A 245 9.34 13.84 -16.68
CA LEU A 245 10.29 13.12 -15.85
C LEU A 245 9.65 12.64 -14.53
N LEU A 246 8.82 13.47 -13.90
CA LEU A 246 8.05 13.10 -12.71
C LEU A 246 7.16 11.88 -13.00
N LEU A 247 6.38 11.91 -14.09
CA LEU A 247 5.57 10.77 -14.51
C LEU A 247 6.42 9.52 -14.82
N ALA A 248 7.56 9.69 -15.47
CA ALA A 248 8.49 8.58 -15.75
C ALA A 248 9.04 7.95 -14.46
N LEU A 249 9.44 8.77 -13.49
CA LEU A 249 9.87 8.30 -12.16
C LEU A 249 8.73 7.56 -11.46
N MET A 250 7.51 8.10 -11.48
CA MET A 250 6.35 7.44 -10.87
C MET A 250 5.98 6.13 -11.61
N ALA A 251 6.18 6.04 -12.93
CA ALA A 251 6.03 4.80 -13.67
C ALA A 251 7.06 3.75 -13.26
N VAL A 252 8.33 4.14 -13.02
CA VAL A 252 9.34 3.24 -12.45
C VAL A 252 8.96 2.81 -11.03
N TYR A 253 8.41 3.72 -10.23
CA TYR A 253 7.85 3.40 -8.90
C TYR A 253 6.78 2.30 -8.99
N ALA A 254 5.79 2.42 -9.88
CA ALA A 254 4.77 1.39 -10.07
C ALA A 254 5.35 0.09 -10.66
N SER A 255 6.37 0.18 -11.53
CA SER A 255 7.05 -1.00 -12.08
C SER A 255 7.79 -1.82 -11.01
N ALA A 256 8.25 -1.19 -9.93
CA ALA A 256 8.80 -1.90 -8.77
C ALA A 256 7.72 -2.75 -8.11
N SER A 257 6.51 -2.23 -7.93
CA SER A 257 5.38 -2.99 -7.40
C SER A 257 5.01 -4.16 -8.30
N VAL A 258 4.97 -3.96 -9.63
CA VAL A 258 4.79 -5.06 -10.59
C VAL A 258 5.88 -6.13 -10.45
N ALA A 259 7.14 -5.72 -10.23
CA ALA A 259 8.24 -6.65 -9.99
C ALA A 259 8.10 -7.41 -8.66
N LEU A 260 7.51 -6.83 -7.61
CA LEU A 260 7.15 -7.56 -6.38
C LEU A 260 6.03 -8.57 -6.65
N GLY A 261 5.03 -8.20 -7.46
CA GLY A 261 3.88 -9.04 -7.79
C GLY A 261 3.11 -9.48 -6.55
N LEU A 262 2.80 -10.78 -6.45
CA LEU A 262 2.05 -11.34 -5.31
C LEU A 262 2.75 -11.24 -3.95
N LYS A 263 4.04 -10.87 -3.94
CA LYS A 263 4.84 -10.66 -2.73
C LYS A 263 4.75 -9.20 -2.22
N ALA A 264 4.12 -8.30 -2.97
CA ALA A 264 3.97 -6.89 -2.60
C ALA A 264 3.15 -6.73 -1.31
N SER A 265 3.78 -6.21 -0.26
CA SER A 265 3.10 -5.73 0.95
C SER A 265 4.09 -5.02 1.87
N ASN A 266 3.58 -4.06 2.64
CA ASN A 266 4.39 -3.37 3.65
C ASN A 266 4.74 -4.32 4.82
N LEU A 267 5.90 -4.13 5.45
CA LEU A 267 6.35 -4.77 6.70
C LEU A 267 6.46 -6.30 6.68
N THR A 268 6.17 -6.98 5.57
CA THR A 268 6.19 -8.45 5.55
C THR A 268 7.36 -9.00 4.74
N HIS A 269 7.80 -10.19 5.15
CA HIS A 269 8.72 -11.00 4.36
C HIS A 269 7.95 -12.14 3.69
N ARG A 270 8.02 -12.21 2.35
CA ARG A 270 7.38 -13.22 1.49
C ARG A 270 8.36 -13.86 0.50
N GLY A 271 9.65 -13.73 0.75
CA GLY A 271 10.75 -14.08 -0.15
C GLY A 271 11.35 -12.86 -0.86
N ILE A 272 12.62 -12.97 -1.20
CA ILE A 272 13.41 -11.88 -1.79
C ILE A 272 13.13 -11.75 -3.28
N VAL A 273 12.94 -10.52 -3.74
CA VAL A 273 12.73 -10.18 -5.15
C VAL A 273 13.94 -9.40 -5.65
N ALA A 274 14.55 -9.88 -6.72
CA ALA A 274 15.76 -9.30 -7.29
C ALA A 274 15.71 -9.19 -8.82
N ARG A 275 14.51 -8.98 -9.37
CA ARG A 275 14.23 -8.80 -10.80
C ARG A 275 13.63 -7.42 -11.08
N GLY A 276 13.62 -7.00 -12.35
CA GLY A 276 13.11 -5.69 -12.72
C GLY A 276 13.95 -4.57 -12.07
N PRO A 277 13.33 -3.49 -11.56
CA PRO A 277 14.06 -2.39 -10.91
C PRO A 277 14.93 -2.82 -9.72
N TYR A 278 14.54 -3.89 -9.02
CA TYR A 278 15.32 -4.47 -7.91
C TYR A 278 16.64 -5.11 -8.33
N ALA A 279 16.89 -5.31 -9.63
CA ALA A 279 18.20 -5.75 -10.11
C ALA A 279 19.23 -4.61 -10.10
N LEU A 280 18.79 -3.35 -10.03
CA LEU A 280 19.63 -2.16 -10.13
C LEU A 280 19.89 -1.50 -8.78
N VAL A 281 18.83 -1.32 -7.98
CA VAL A 281 18.86 -0.69 -6.66
C VAL A 281 17.92 -1.44 -5.71
N ARG A 282 18.19 -1.42 -4.40
CA ARG A 282 17.40 -2.22 -3.44
C ARG A 282 16.03 -1.63 -3.13
N HIS A 283 15.85 -0.30 -3.21
CA HIS A 283 14.57 0.37 -2.96
C HIS A 283 14.15 1.31 -4.11
N PRO A 284 13.88 0.77 -5.31
CA PRO A 284 13.58 1.57 -6.51
C PRO A 284 12.33 2.43 -6.33
N ALA A 285 11.29 1.91 -5.70
CA ALA A 285 10.07 2.66 -5.39
C ALA A 285 10.37 3.89 -4.51
N TYR A 286 11.06 3.70 -3.38
CA TYR A 286 11.39 4.81 -2.49
C TYR A 286 12.30 5.84 -3.17
N THR A 287 13.26 5.40 -3.99
CA THR A 287 14.10 6.30 -4.79
C THR A 287 13.27 7.16 -5.74
N CYS A 288 12.49 6.54 -6.63
CA CYS A 288 11.78 7.26 -7.66
C CYS A 288 10.69 8.17 -7.07
N LYS A 289 10.02 7.73 -6.01
CA LYS A 289 9.02 8.55 -5.31
C LYS A 289 9.63 9.82 -4.71
N ASN A 290 10.76 9.69 -4.01
CA ASN A 290 11.44 10.86 -3.45
C ASN A 290 11.94 11.79 -4.55
N MET A 291 12.54 11.28 -5.62
CA MET A 291 12.97 12.11 -6.75
C MET A 291 11.80 12.85 -7.40
N ALA A 292 10.65 12.18 -7.59
CA ALA A 292 9.43 12.80 -8.10
C ALA A 292 8.93 13.92 -7.16
N TRP A 293 9.00 13.72 -5.83
CA TRP A 293 8.65 14.75 -4.85
C TRP A 293 9.61 15.93 -4.88
N TRP A 294 10.92 15.70 -5.02
CA TRP A 294 11.90 16.78 -5.17
C TRP A 294 11.63 17.64 -6.41
N ILE A 295 11.21 17.05 -7.52
CA ILE A 295 10.74 17.80 -8.71
C ILE A 295 9.47 18.58 -8.36
N GLY A 296 8.47 17.90 -7.77
CA GLY A 296 7.18 18.50 -7.43
C GLY A 296 7.25 19.59 -6.35
N SER A 297 8.32 19.62 -5.56
CA SER A 297 8.55 20.61 -4.52
C SER A 297 9.26 21.86 -5.02
N VAL A 298 9.88 21.86 -6.20
CA VAL A 298 10.63 23.02 -6.70
C VAL A 298 9.79 24.30 -6.67
N PRO A 299 8.55 24.35 -7.23
CA PRO A 299 7.75 25.58 -7.19
C PRO A 299 7.37 26.01 -5.77
N LEU A 300 7.10 25.03 -4.90
CA LEU A 300 6.77 25.27 -3.49
C LEU A 300 7.93 25.93 -2.74
N VAL A 301 9.13 25.37 -2.89
CA VAL A 301 10.33 25.85 -2.21
C VAL A 301 10.77 27.19 -2.79
N SER A 302 10.74 27.37 -4.11
CA SER A 302 11.04 28.65 -4.77
C SER A 302 10.13 29.77 -4.28
N LEU A 303 8.81 29.54 -4.24
CA LEU A 303 7.85 30.53 -3.74
C LEU A 303 8.06 30.84 -2.25
N ALA A 304 8.47 29.85 -1.45
CA ALA A 304 8.80 30.07 -0.05
C ALA A 304 10.03 30.97 0.11
N PHE A 305 11.08 30.78 -0.70
CA PHE A 305 12.26 31.66 -0.70
C PHE A 305 11.94 33.10 -1.12
N GLU A 306 10.98 33.31 -2.03
CA GLU A 306 10.52 34.65 -2.39
C GLU A 306 9.84 35.38 -1.22
N ARG A 307 9.21 34.65 -0.30
CA ARG A 307 8.59 35.21 0.92
C ARG A 307 9.63 35.49 2.00
N GLY A 308 10.67 34.66 2.08
CA GLY A 308 11.83 34.89 2.94
C GLY A 308 12.75 33.69 3.07
N THR A 309 14.00 33.93 3.46
CA THR A 309 15.01 32.88 3.61
C THR A 309 14.60 31.79 4.60
N LEU A 310 13.98 32.16 5.73
CA LEU A 310 13.52 31.19 6.73
C LEU A 310 12.41 30.29 6.17
N ASP A 311 11.43 30.86 5.46
CA ASP A 311 10.34 30.12 4.83
C ASP A 311 10.88 29.13 3.79
N GLY A 312 11.82 29.56 2.96
CA GLY A 312 12.51 28.69 2.00
C GLY A 312 13.28 27.54 2.67
N LEU A 313 14.02 27.81 3.75
CA LEU A 313 14.73 26.79 4.51
C LEU A 313 13.78 25.81 5.20
N LEU A 314 12.64 26.27 5.73
CA LEU A 314 11.62 25.41 6.33
C LEU A 314 10.95 24.53 5.28
N ALA A 315 10.63 25.08 4.10
CA ALA A 315 10.10 24.30 2.98
C ALA A 315 11.09 23.23 2.51
N LEU A 316 12.38 23.57 2.40
CA LEU A 316 13.43 22.62 2.06
C LEU A 316 13.59 21.52 3.13
N ALA A 317 13.56 21.90 4.41
CA ALA A 317 13.61 20.97 5.54
C ALA A 317 12.40 20.03 5.55
N SER A 318 11.23 20.50 5.11
CA SER A 318 10.04 19.67 4.93
C SER A 318 10.30 18.52 3.96
N VAL A 319 10.71 18.83 2.73
CA VAL A 319 10.98 17.84 1.67
C VAL A 319 12.08 16.86 2.09
N ALA A 320 13.12 17.36 2.76
CA ALA A 320 14.18 16.54 3.33
C ALA A 320 13.69 15.62 4.45
N GLY A 321 12.80 16.09 5.33
CA GLY A 321 12.18 15.30 6.40
C GLY A 321 11.34 14.15 5.86
N TRP A 322 10.55 14.41 4.82
CA TRP A 322 9.80 13.35 4.11
C TRP A 322 10.75 12.34 3.45
N THR A 323 11.83 12.81 2.81
CA THR A 323 12.86 11.92 2.26
C THR A 323 13.48 11.04 3.35
N ALA A 324 13.84 11.63 4.49
CA ALA A 324 14.40 10.92 5.63
C ALA A 324 13.45 9.85 6.19
N LEU A 325 12.14 10.10 6.22
CA LEU A 325 11.15 9.11 6.64
C LEU A 325 11.12 7.88 5.72
N TYR A 326 11.25 8.05 4.40
CA TYR A 326 11.35 6.93 3.47
C TYR A 326 12.69 6.20 3.55
N VAL A 327 13.78 6.92 3.84
CA VAL A 327 15.07 6.29 4.14
C VAL A 327 14.96 5.43 5.41
N LEU A 328 14.34 5.95 6.47
CA LEU A 328 14.11 5.20 7.71
C LEU A 328 13.31 3.93 7.44
N ARG A 329 12.22 4.00 6.65
CA ARG A 329 11.46 2.82 6.23
C ARG A 329 12.31 1.78 5.52
N ALA A 330 13.13 2.22 4.58
CA ALA A 330 14.04 1.33 3.85
C ALA A 330 14.96 0.61 4.83
N LEU A 331 15.60 1.34 5.75
CA LEU A 331 16.52 0.78 6.73
C LEU A 331 15.83 -0.24 7.64
N THR A 332 14.66 0.06 8.17
CA THR A 332 13.89 -0.88 9.01
C THR A 332 13.48 -2.13 8.24
N GLU A 333 13.13 -1.99 6.96
CA GLU A 333 12.77 -3.11 6.09
C GLU A 333 13.99 -4.01 5.84
N GLU A 334 15.17 -3.44 5.54
CA GLU A 334 16.41 -4.21 5.38
C GLU A 334 16.84 -4.90 6.68
N ASP A 335 16.67 -4.24 7.82
CA ASP A 335 17.00 -4.80 9.14
C ASP A 335 16.13 -6.02 9.44
N HIS A 336 14.82 -5.90 9.20
CA HIS A 336 13.90 -7.03 9.33
C HIS A 336 14.30 -8.16 8.38
N LEU A 337 14.53 -7.89 7.09
CA LEU A 337 14.87 -8.92 6.10
C LEU A 337 16.19 -9.62 6.42
N ARG A 338 17.24 -8.88 6.81
CA ARG A 338 18.52 -9.46 7.27
C ARG A 338 18.37 -10.36 8.49
N GLY A 339 17.44 -10.03 9.39
CA GLY A 339 17.20 -10.81 10.59
C GLY A 339 16.45 -12.13 10.36
N VAL A 340 15.76 -12.28 9.22
CA VAL A 340 14.85 -13.41 8.97
C VAL A 340 15.17 -14.24 7.72
N ASP A 341 15.99 -13.73 6.79
CA ASP A 341 16.34 -14.43 5.55
C ASP A 341 17.81 -14.22 5.14
N ALA A 342 18.57 -15.31 5.09
CA ALA A 342 19.96 -15.31 4.67
C ALA A 342 20.14 -14.96 3.17
N GLU A 343 19.13 -15.20 2.33
CA GLU A 343 19.15 -14.82 0.92
C GLU A 343 19.23 -13.30 0.74
N TYR A 344 18.74 -12.53 1.72
CA TYR A 344 18.83 -11.07 1.66
C TYR A 344 20.28 -10.58 1.65
N ALA A 345 21.17 -11.22 2.41
CA ALA A 345 22.59 -10.87 2.42
C ALA A 345 23.25 -11.14 1.05
N ALA A 346 22.91 -12.25 0.39
CA ALA A 346 23.38 -12.56 -0.95
C ALA A 346 22.82 -11.59 -2.00
N TYR A 347 21.57 -11.15 -1.84
CA TYR A 347 20.99 -10.11 -2.68
C TYR A 347 21.70 -8.75 -2.48
N ALA A 348 21.92 -8.33 -1.24
CA ALA A 348 22.56 -7.05 -0.93
C ALA A 348 24.03 -6.99 -1.35
N SER A 349 24.74 -8.12 -1.39
CA SER A 349 26.11 -8.18 -1.92
C SER A 349 26.17 -8.01 -3.44
N ARG A 350 25.14 -8.50 -4.16
CA ARG A 350 24.99 -8.33 -5.61
C ARG A 350 24.51 -6.93 -6.00
N VAL A 351 23.50 -6.42 -5.30
CA VAL A 351 22.89 -5.10 -5.54
C VAL A 351 23.35 -4.14 -4.46
N LYS A 352 24.55 -3.57 -4.66
CA LYS A 352 25.23 -2.76 -3.66
C LYS A 352 24.48 -1.48 -3.28
N HIS A 353 23.83 -0.84 -4.26
CA HIS A 353 23.18 0.44 -4.05
C HIS A 353 21.80 0.27 -3.41
N ARG A 354 21.57 0.95 -2.28
CA ARG A 354 20.27 0.98 -1.63
C ARG A 354 19.29 1.83 -2.43
N PHE A 355 19.74 3.03 -2.79
CA PHE A 355 19.05 4.01 -3.61
C PHE A 355 19.88 4.31 -4.87
N VAL A 356 19.91 5.57 -5.35
CA VAL A 356 20.76 5.99 -6.48
C VAL A 356 22.25 5.85 -6.09
N PRO A 357 23.13 5.39 -7.00
CA PRO A 357 24.57 5.39 -6.76
C PRO A 357 25.09 6.75 -6.26
N GLY A 358 25.83 6.76 -5.15
CA GLY A 358 26.33 7.99 -4.52
C GLY A 358 25.38 8.61 -3.47
N LEU A 359 24.15 8.11 -3.33
CA LEU A 359 23.23 8.43 -2.25
C LEU A 359 23.07 7.21 -1.32
N ILE A 360 23.30 7.42 -0.01
CA ILE A 360 23.20 6.51 1.18
C ILE A 360 23.19 5.00 0.91
#